data_AF-A0A853JWA4-F1
#
_entry.id   AF-A0A853JWA4-F1
#
_cell.length_a   1.000
_cell.length_b   1.000
_cell.length_c   1.000
_cell.angle_alpha   90.00
_cell.angle_beta   90.00
_cell.angle_gamma   90.00
#
_symmetry.space_group_name_H-M   'P 1'
#
loop_
_entity.id
_entity.type
_entity.pdbx_description
1 polymer ?
#
loop_
_entity_poly.entity_id
_entity_poly.type
_entity_poly.pdbx_seq_one_letter_code
_entity_poly.pdbx_strand_id
1 'polypeptide(L)'
;MIEIKKQAEPAKEFKGDTVIKSLMTLKRQLEDKRELFGIHEYAFAKTSDLLFSMGTRLLCEGNQCGHYGATWACPPAVGSYNSCVAKCRSYENVCLLSTVTDLKGQYDSRGWHRARMVHEAATAKSARLFRAHYPGALVLSTEGCIICDQCTYPDAPCRYPDQIFPSVEGYGIVVMDLASKTGLSYNNGPETVTYFSFVLFQSPFRKENRYEPDHFFHSFCRALASRFHRFRFPCPQGKIQRPKKKGSHSLLRPGWRHLPLSGHRPGKGD
;
A
#
# COMPACT_ATOMS: atom_id res chain seq x y z
N MET A 1 17.61 -65.55 -16.24
CA MET A 1 17.64 -64.46 -15.25
C MET A 1 17.27 -63.19 -15.98
N ILE A 2 16.09 -62.62 -15.72
CA ILE A 2 15.63 -61.36 -16.33
C ILE A 2 15.79 -60.29 -15.25
N GLU A 3 16.74 -59.38 -15.43
CA GLU A 3 16.94 -58.23 -14.55
C GLU A 3 15.80 -57.23 -14.71
N ILE A 4 14.96 -57.13 -13.68
CA ILE A 4 13.97 -56.07 -13.56
C ILE A 4 14.71 -54.83 -13.03
N LYS A 5 15.08 -53.92 -13.92
CA LYS A 5 15.53 -52.58 -13.56
C LYS A 5 14.32 -51.79 -13.02
N LYS A 6 14.19 -51.70 -11.69
CA LYS A 6 13.33 -50.71 -11.03
C LYS A 6 13.87 -49.31 -11.34
N GLN A 7 13.23 -48.63 -12.28
CA GLN A 7 13.38 -47.18 -12.40
C GLN A 7 12.66 -46.55 -11.21
N ALA A 8 13.41 -45.90 -10.33
CA ALA A 8 12.85 -45.08 -9.27
C ALA A 8 12.22 -43.83 -9.90
N GLU A 9 10.91 -43.66 -9.75
CA GLU A 9 10.23 -42.43 -10.13
C GLU A 9 10.80 -41.24 -9.33
N PRO A 10 11.07 -40.08 -9.95
CA PRO A 10 11.55 -38.90 -9.24
C PRO A 10 10.49 -38.43 -8.23
N ALA A 11 10.92 -38.17 -7.00
CA ALA A 11 10.05 -37.72 -5.92
C ALA A 11 9.25 -36.47 -6.32
N LYS A 12 7.92 -36.52 -6.18
CA LYS A 12 7.04 -35.37 -6.42
C LYS A 12 7.28 -34.32 -5.33
N GLU A 13 7.86 -33.18 -5.71
CA GLU A 13 8.05 -32.02 -4.85
C GLU A 13 6.68 -31.56 -4.30
N PHE A 14 6.55 -31.47 -2.97
CA PHE A 14 5.31 -31.07 -2.33
C PHE A 14 5.16 -29.55 -2.36
N LYS A 15 3.95 -29.03 -2.64
CA LYS A 15 3.68 -27.58 -2.73
C LYS A 15 4.05 -26.78 -1.47
N GLY A 16 4.04 -27.43 -0.30
CA GLY A 16 4.50 -26.84 0.96
C GLY A 16 5.99 -26.49 0.96
N ASP A 17 6.81 -27.28 0.25
CA ASP A 17 8.26 -27.10 0.18
C ASP A 17 8.62 -25.83 -0.59
N THR A 18 7.91 -25.54 -1.68
CA THR A 18 8.13 -24.32 -2.48
C THR A 18 7.80 -23.04 -1.70
N VAL A 19 6.75 -23.06 -0.87
CA VAL A 19 6.35 -21.92 -0.03
C VAL A 19 7.39 -21.62 1.05
N ILE A 20 7.77 -22.67 1.79
CA ILE A 20 8.79 -22.58 2.85
C ILE A 20 10.10 -22.08 2.25
N LYS A 21 10.47 -22.59 1.06
CA LYS A 21 11.65 -22.16 0.32
C LYS A 21 11.60 -20.69 -0.09
N SER A 22 10.46 -20.16 -0.53
CA SER A 22 10.32 -18.74 -0.88
C SER A 22 10.49 -17.84 0.34
N LEU A 23 9.80 -18.13 1.45
CA LEU A 23 9.94 -17.34 2.69
C LEU A 23 11.37 -17.41 3.25
N MET A 24 11.98 -18.59 3.28
CA MET A 24 13.37 -18.76 3.72
C MET A 24 14.35 -17.99 2.83
N THR A 25 14.14 -18.03 1.51
CA THR A 25 14.96 -17.28 0.55
C THR A 25 14.83 -15.77 0.78
N LEU A 26 13.60 -15.27 0.96
CA LEU A 26 13.35 -13.86 1.28
C LEU A 26 14.05 -13.46 2.58
N LYS A 27 13.89 -14.23 3.67
CA LYS A 27 14.54 -13.97 4.96
C LYS A 27 16.05 -13.85 4.82
N ARG A 28 16.67 -14.82 4.14
CA ARG A 28 18.12 -14.81 3.86
C ARG A 28 18.52 -13.59 3.05
N GLN A 29 17.79 -13.27 1.98
CA GLN A 29 18.09 -12.12 1.14
C GLN A 29 17.92 -10.77 1.86
N LEU A 30 17.00 -10.69 2.84
CA LEU A 30 16.82 -9.51 3.66
C LEU A 30 17.96 -9.37 4.66
N GLU A 31 18.38 -10.45 5.32
CA GLU A 31 19.56 -10.47 6.19
C GLU A 31 20.81 -10.05 5.43
N ASP A 32 21.10 -10.68 4.29
CA ASP A 32 22.26 -10.38 3.44
C ASP A 32 22.29 -8.92 2.95
N LYS A 33 21.11 -8.27 2.84
CA LYS A 33 20.98 -6.89 2.35
C LYS A 33 20.66 -5.88 3.46
N ARG A 34 20.56 -6.31 4.72
CA ARG A 34 20.11 -5.47 5.85
C ARG A 34 20.91 -4.18 5.94
N GLU A 35 22.24 -4.30 5.99
CA GLU A 35 23.16 -3.17 6.07
C GLU A 35 23.10 -2.29 4.81
N LEU A 36 23.11 -2.90 3.62
CA LEU A 36 22.98 -2.18 2.34
C LEU A 36 21.66 -1.39 2.23
N PHE A 37 20.60 -1.88 2.86
CA PHE A 37 19.30 -1.23 2.89
C PHE A 37 19.23 -0.14 3.96
N GLY A 38 20.14 -0.15 4.95
CA GLY A 38 20.13 0.76 6.09
C GLY A 38 19.14 0.33 7.18
N ILE A 39 18.79 -0.95 7.24
CA ILE A 39 17.85 -1.49 8.23
C ILE A 39 18.58 -1.69 9.56
N HIS A 40 18.09 -1.03 10.61
CA HIS A 40 18.62 -1.18 11.97
C HIS A 40 18.19 -2.53 12.55
N GLU A 41 16.89 -2.80 12.65
CA GLU A 41 16.35 -4.09 13.07
C GLU A 41 15.18 -4.50 12.16
N TYR A 42 14.86 -5.80 12.12
CA TYR A 42 13.65 -6.28 11.49
C TYR A 42 13.13 -7.53 12.21
N ALA A 43 11.83 -7.78 12.09
CA ALA A 43 11.23 -9.03 12.53
C ALA A 43 10.07 -9.46 11.64
N PHE A 44 9.81 -10.77 11.65
CA PHE A 44 8.67 -11.38 10.98
C PHE A 44 7.64 -11.80 12.04
N ALA A 45 6.36 -11.50 11.78
CA ALA A 45 5.23 -11.89 12.61
C ALA A 45 4.03 -12.27 11.73
N LYS A 46 2.93 -12.69 12.35
CA LYS A 46 1.66 -12.87 11.65
C LYS A 46 0.85 -11.59 11.70
N THR A 47 0.04 -11.34 10.67
CA THR A 47 -0.90 -10.22 10.69
C THR A 47 -1.98 -10.39 11.77
N SER A 48 -2.18 -11.61 12.30
CA SER A 48 -3.01 -11.87 13.48
C SER A 48 -2.49 -11.12 14.72
N ASP A 49 -1.18 -10.91 14.80
CA ASP A 49 -0.51 -10.35 15.99
C ASP A 49 -0.59 -8.82 16.06
N LEU A 50 -0.97 -8.18 14.94
CA LEU A 50 -1.17 -6.73 14.84
C LEU A 50 -2.32 -6.27 15.72
N LEU A 51 -2.02 -5.33 16.62
CA LEU A 51 -3.02 -4.52 17.32
C LEU A 51 -3.40 -3.30 16.46
N PHE A 52 -4.70 -3.11 16.28
CA PHE A 52 -5.27 -1.93 15.61
C PHE A 52 -6.06 -1.10 16.60
N SER A 53 -5.97 0.22 16.50
CA SER A 53 -6.68 1.16 17.36
C SER A 53 -7.21 2.36 16.57
N MET A 54 -8.49 2.66 16.75
CA MET A 54 -9.06 3.92 16.24
C MET A 54 -8.40 5.13 16.91
N GLY A 55 -7.94 5.00 18.16
CA GLY A 55 -7.16 6.05 18.83
C GLY A 55 -5.88 6.39 18.06
N THR A 56 -5.15 5.37 17.58
CA THR A 56 -3.96 5.58 16.74
C THR A 56 -4.30 6.27 15.41
N ARG A 57 -5.42 5.88 14.78
CA ARG A 57 -5.92 6.57 13.59
C ARG A 57 -6.17 8.05 13.90
N LEU A 58 -6.91 8.36 14.97
CA LEU A 58 -7.22 9.74 15.36
C LEU A 58 -5.96 10.57 15.66
N LEU A 59 -4.91 9.97 16.26
CA LEU A 59 -3.63 10.65 16.44
C LEU A 59 -2.98 11.04 15.10
N CYS A 60 -3.04 10.16 14.10
CA CYS A 60 -2.61 10.47 12.74
C CYS A 60 -3.43 11.62 12.12
N GLU A 61 -4.75 11.61 12.33
CA GLU A 61 -5.65 12.68 11.83
C GLU A 61 -5.44 14.02 12.55
N GLY A 62 -4.81 14.02 13.73
CA GLY A 62 -4.29 15.22 14.40
C GLY A 62 -3.18 15.95 13.63
N ASN A 63 -2.67 15.35 12.56
CA ASN A 63 -1.87 16.00 11.51
C ASN A 63 -0.56 16.66 11.97
N GLN A 64 0.13 16.09 12.97
CA GLN A 64 1.41 16.64 13.43
C GLN A 64 2.48 16.66 12.32
N CYS A 65 2.40 15.73 11.35
CA CYS A 65 3.31 15.69 10.20
C CYS A 65 2.89 16.60 9.02
N GLY A 66 1.70 17.22 9.07
CA GLY A 66 1.22 18.14 8.04
C GLY A 66 0.67 17.52 6.75
N HIS A 67 0.52 16.19 6.67
CA HIS A 67 0.12 15.48 5.45
C HIS A 67 -1.31 14.89 5.44
N TYR A 68 -2.04 14.91 6.56
CA TYR A 68 -3.44 14.48 6.62
C TYR A 68 -4.30 15.31 5.65
N GLY A 69 -5.12 14.65 4.84
CA GLY A 69 -5.95 15.30 3.83
C GLY A 69 -5.18 15.98 2.69
N ALA A 70 -3.86 15.81 2.60
CA ALA A 70 -3.02 16.49 1.62
C ALA A 70 -2.29 15.55 0.64
N THR A 71 -2.26 14.24 0.91
CA THR A 71 -1.56 13.27 0.06
C THR A 71 -2.32 11.96 -0.12
N TRP A 72 -2.05 11.27 -1.23
CA TRP A 72 -2.58 9.93 -1.49
C TRP A 72 -2.13 8.85 -0.50
N ALA A 73 -1.11 9.12 0.32
CA ALA A 73 -0.60 8.21 1.34
C ALA A 73 -1.25 8.40 2.73
N CYS A 74 -2.14 9.39 2.86
CA CYS A 74 -2.76 9.74 4.14
C CYS A 74 -4.28 9.56 4.10
N PRO A 75 -4.92 9.38 5.26
CA PRO A 75 -6.36 9.59 5.39
C PRO A 75 -6.82 10.97 4.86
N PRO A 76 -8.01 11.08 4.25
CA PRO A 76 -8.96 10.00 3.97
C PRO A 76 -8.65 9.21 2.68
N ALA A 77 -7.62 9.59 1.91
CA ALA A 77 -7.29 8.99 0.62
C ALA A 77 -7.04 7.47 0.69
N VAL A 78 -6.45 7.00 1.80
CA VAL A 78 -6.16 5.57 2.03
C VAL A 78 -7.39 4.72 2.39
N GLY A 79 -8.55 5.36 2.57
CA GLY A 79 -9.81 4.73 2.97
C GLY A 79 -10.16 4.89 4.45
N SER A 80 -11.30 4.32 4.82
CA SER A 80 -11.79 4.31 6.21
C SER A 80 -10.93 3.40 7.09
N TYR A 81 -10.92 3.65 8.41
CA TYR A 81 -10.23 2.81 9.39
C TYR A 81 -10.54 1.32 9.20
N ASN A 82 -11.83 0.95 9.14
CA ASN A 82 -12.25 -0.45 8.96
C ASN A 82 -11.76 -1.05 7.63
N SER A 83 -11.73 -0.26 6.54
CA SER A 83 -11.19 -0.72 5.26
C SER A 83 -9.68 -0.98 5.34
N CYS A 84 -8.93 -0.09 5.99
CA CYS A 84 -7.49 -0.27 6.23
C CYS A 84 -7.21 -1.53 7.07
N VAL A 85 -7.95 -1.73 8.17
CA VAL A 85 -7.84 -2.92 9.03
C VAL A 85 -8.14 -4.19 8.23
N ALA A 86 -9.26 -4.22 7.50
CA ALA A 86 -9.64 -5.37 6.69
C ALA A 86 -8.59 -5.68 5.62
N LYS A 87 -8.02 -4.65 4.99
CA LYS A 87 -6.93 -4.79 4.01
C LYS A 87 -5.70 -5.43 4.65
N CYS A 88 -5.25 -4.95 5.82
CA CYS A 88 -4.12 -5.57 6.53
C CYS A 88 -4.40 -7.03 6.91
N ARG A 89 -5.59 -7.32 7.43
CA ARG A 89 -6.02 -8.68 7.83
C ARG A 89 -6.21 -9.62 6.64
N SER A 90 -6.26 -9.10 5.41
CA SER A 90 -6.32 -9.94 4.21
C SER A 90 -4.99 -10.65 3.90
N TYR A 91 -3.87 -10.14 4.44
CA TYR A 91 -2.54 -10.75 4.38
C TYR A 91 -2.31 -11.70 5.56
N GLU A 92 -1.37 -12.63 5.42
CA GLU A 92 -1.06 -13.61 6.47
C GLU A 92 0.17 -13.23 7.30
N ASN A 93 1.20 -12.69 6.63
CA ASN A 93 2.49 -12.40 7.25
C ASN A 93 2.77 -10.91 7.21
N VAL A 94 3.55 -10.43 8.18
CA VAL A 94 4.07 -9.08 8.23
C VAL A 94 5.55 -9.11 8.57
N CYS A 95 6.34 -8.31 7.87
CA CYS A 95 7.70 -7.96 8.26
C CYS A 95 7.69 -6.50 8.70
N LEU A 96 8.14 -6.24 9.91
CA LEU A 96 8.40 -4.91 10.40
C LEU A 96 9.90 -4.64 10.31
N LEU A 97 10.29 -3.43 9.94
CA LEU A 97 11.68 -3.01 9.83
C LEU A 97 11.84 -1.62 10.45
N SER A 98 12.97 -1.38 11.09
CA SER A 98 13.30 -0.10 11.70
C SER A 98 14.55 0.51 11.09
N THR A 99 14.65 1.83 11.19
CA THR A 99 15.90 2.58 10.96
C THR A 99 16.11 3.52 12.13
N VAL A 100 17.35 3.74 12.52
CA VAL A 100 17.72 4.65 13.61
C VAL A 100 18.59 5.77 13.04
N THR A 101 18.37 6.99 13.49
CA THR A 101 19.19 8.14 13.10
C THR A 101 19.41 9.04 14.31
N ASP A 102 20.64 9.45 14.50
CA ASP A 102 21.01 10.42 15.54
C ASP A 102 20.50 11.82 15.17
N LEU A 103 20.01 12.53 16.17
CA LEU A 103 19.50 13.88 16.11
C LEU A 103 20.41 14.80 16.94
N LYS A 104 20.47 16.08 16.59
CA LYS A 104 21.17 17.10 17.40
C LYS A 104 20.27 17.71 18.48
N GLY A 105 19.45 16.87 19.11
CA GLY A 105 18.42 17.27 20.08
C GLY A 105 17.02 17.45 19.48
N GLN A 106 16.05 17.73 20.35
CA GLN A 106 14.61 17.67 20.03
C GLN A 106 14.14 18.68 18.96
N TYR A 107 14.88 19.77 18.75
CA TYR A 107 14.54 20.83 17.77
C TYR A 107 15.27 20.69 16.43
N ASP A 108 15.97 19.58 16.18
CA ASP A 108 16.73 19.35 14.94
C ASP A 108 15.82 18.95 13.76
N SER A 109 15.03 19.89 13.25
CA SER A 109 14.11 19.67 12.13
C SER A 109 14.77 19.10 10.87
N ARG A 110 16.04 19.48 10.62
CA ARG A 110 16.84 18.93 9.50
C ARG A 110 17.23 17.47 9.76
N GLY A 111 17.56 17.12 11.00
CA GLY A 111 17.77 15.75 11.45
C GLY A 111 16.53 14.87 11.23
N TRP A 112 15.36 15.34 11.68
CA TRP A 112 14.08 14.64 11.48
C TRP A 112 13.77 14.38 10.00
N HIS A 113 13.93 15.40 9.15
CA HIS A 113 13.72 15.25 7.71
C HIS A 113 14.71 14.26 7.08
N ARG A 114 15.99 14.33 7.45
CA ARG A 114 17.01 13.38 6.97
C ARG A 114 16.71 11.95 7.40
N ALA A 115 16.34 11.74 8.66
CA ALA A 115 15.98 10.44 9.19
C ALA A 115 14.81 9.83 8.39
N ARG A 116 13.81 10.66 8.05
CA ARG A 116 12.69 10.22 7.21
C ARG A 116 13.14 9.83 5.81
N MET A 117 13.99 10.62 5.16
CA MET A 117 14.54 10.29 3.84
C MET A 117 15.33 8.98 3.85
N VAL A 118 16.13 8.74 4.90
CA VAL A 118 16.86 7.47 5.10
C VAL A 118 15.87 6.31 5.24
N HIS A 119 14.83 6.48 6.07
CA HIS A 119 13.81 5.46 6.28
C HIS A 119 13.03 5.13 5.01
N GLU A 120 12.58 6.13 4.26
CA GLU A 120 11.84 5.94 3.01
C GLU A 120 12.69 5.22 1.95
N ALA A 121 14.00 5.53 1.90
CA ALA A 121 14.93 4.82 1.01
C ALA A 121 15.09 3.33 1.40
N ALA A 122 15.22 3.04 2.70
CA ALA A 122 15.25 1.66 3.22
C ALA A 122 13.95 0.91 2.92
N THR A 123 12.82 1.60 3.06
CA THR A 123 11.47 1.10 2.78
C THR A 123 11.31 0.79 1.30
N ALA A 124 11.72 1.68 0.40
CA ALA A 124 11.64 1.45 -1.04
C ALA A 124 12.51 0.27 -1.51
N LYS A 125 13.71 0.11 -0.93
CA LYS A 125 14.58 -1.05 -1.20
C LYS A 125 13.92 -2.36 -0.73
N SER A 126 13.38 -2.36 0.48
CA SER A 126 12.64 -3.50 1.04
C SER A 126 11.38 -3.81 0.23
N ALA A 127 10.60 -2.81 -0.15
CA ALA A 127 9.41 -2.96 -0.99
C ALA A 127 9.73 -3.68 -2.31
N ARG A 128 10.83 -3.31 -2.98
CA ARG A 128 11.29 -4.00 -4.20
C ARG A 128 11.66 -5.45 -3.94
N LEU A 129 12.40 -5.73 -2.87
CA LEU A 129 12.77 -7.09 -2.50
C LEU A 129 11.52 -7.94 -2.23
N PHE A 130 10.60 -7.45 -1.40
CA PHE A 130 9.39 -8.19 -1.06
C PHE A 130 8.48 -8.38 -2.27
N ARG A 131 8.28 -7.36 -3.11
CA ARG A 131 7.44 -7.46 -4.31
C ARG A 131 8.01 -8.39 -5.39
N ALA A 132 9.32 -8.62 -5.40
CA ALA A 132 9.93 -9.64 -6.26
C ALA A 132 9.50 -11.07 -5.90
N HIS A 133 9.21 -11.32 -4.61
CA HIS A 133 8.69 -12.62 -4.13
C HIS A 133 7.16 -12.63 -4.03
N TYR A 134 6.56 -11.49 -3.69
CA TYR A 134 5.14 -11.31 -3.39
C TYR A 134 4.62 -10.03 -4.08
N PRO A 135 4.28 -10.08 -5.38
CA PRO A 135 3.91 -8.87 -6.15
C PRO A 135 2.78 -8.04 -5.53
N GLY A 136 1.86 -8.68 -4.79
CA GLY A 136 0.75 -8.01 -4.09
C GLY A 136 1.09 -7.47 -2.69
N ALA A 137 2.36 -7.44 -2.28
CA ALA A 137 2.75 -6.98 -0.95
C ALA A 137 2.33 -5.52 -0.70
N LEU A 138 1.61 -5.31 0.41
CA LEU A 138 1.27 -4.00 0.92
C LEU A 138 2.45 -3.49 1.75
N VAL A 139 2.91 -2.29 1.43
CA VAL A 139 4.00 -1.62 2.15
C VAL A 139 3.44 -0.37 2.78
N LEU A 140 3.62 -0.24 4.09
CA LEU A 140 3.28 0.91 4.90
C LEU A 140 4.58 1.49 5.46
N SER A 141 4.66 2.83 5.53
CA SER A 141 5.84 3.53 6.04
C SER A 141 5.47 4.57 7.10
N THR A 142 6.39 5.51 7.33
CA THR A 142 6.25 6.53 8.36
C THR A 142 5.66 7.81 7.79
N GLU A 143 4.76 8.44 8.56
CA GLU A 143 4.15 9.73 8.19
C GLU A 143 3.50 9.75 6.78
N GLY A 144 3.45 10.90 6.12
CA GLY A 144 2.84 11.06 4.80
C GLY A 144 3.80 10.81 3.62
N CYS A 145 3.36 11.13 2.41
CA CYS A 145 4.22 11.06 1.22
C CYS A 145 4.97 12.39 0.97
N ILE A 146 6.26 12.30 0.66
CA ILE A 146 7.14 13.45 0.33
C ILE A 146 7.80 13.33 -1.05
N ILE A 147 7.28 12.48 -1.93
CA ILE A 147 7.91 12.19 -3.24
C ILE A 147 7.84 13.40 -4.19
N CYS A 148 6.77 14.17 -4.13
CA CYS A 148 6.54 15.28 -5.06
C CYS A 148 6.36 16.60 -4.33
N ASP A 149 6.78 17.68 -4.98
CA ASP A 149 6.66 19.05 -4.45
C ASP A 149 5.21 19.44 -4.16
N GLN A 150 4.27 19.07 -5.04
CA GLN A 150 2.83 19.27 -4.85
C GLN A 150 2.06 18.00 -5.18
N CYS A 151 1.31 17.46 -4.21
CA CYS A 151 0.51 16.26 -4.43
C CYS A 151 -0.65 16.54 -5.39
N THR A 152 -1.06 15.51 -6.16
CA THR A 152 -2.26 15.59 -7.01
C THR A 152 -3.56 15.33 -6.25
N TYR A 153 -3.49 14.97 -4.97
CA TYR A 153 -4.67 14.73 -4.15
C TYR A 153 -5.42 16.06 -3.86
N PRO A 154 -6.76 16.10 -3.94
CA PRO A 154 -7.68 15.03 -4.37
C PRO A 154 -7.99 15.04 -5.87
N ASP A 155 -7.46 16.01 -6.62
CA ASP A 155 -7.95 16.40 -7.94
C ASP A 155 -7.55 15.44 -9.09
N ALA A 156 -6.44 14.71 -8.96
CA ALA A 156 -5.95 13.79 -9.98
C ALA A 156 -5.22 12.56 -9.39
N PRO A 157 -5.13 11.44 -10.14
CA PRO A 157 -4.41 10.24 -9.68
C PRO A 157 -2.96 10.51 -9.25
N CYS A 158 -2.43 9.68 -8.37
CA CYS A 158 -1.03 9.75 -7.98
C CYS A 158 -0.11 9.55 -9.19
N ARG A 159 0.96 10.37 -9.29
CA ARG A 159 1.99 10.23 -10.34
C ARG A 159 2.97 9.08 -10.08
N TYR A 160 3.01 8.56 -8.85
CA TYR A 160 3.95 7.51 -8.41
C TYR A 160 3.23 6.40 -7.62
N PRO A 161 2.19 5.75 -8.16
CA PRO A 161 1.33 4.83 -7.42
C PRO A 161 2.08 3.62 -6.83
N ASP A 162 3.19 3.21 -7.45
CA ASP A 162 4.00 2.08 -6.97
C ASP A 162 5.02 2.48 -5.88
N GLN A 163 5.25 3.78 -5.69
CA GLN A 163 6.26 4.31 -4.76
C GLN A 163 5.62 4.95 -3.52
N ILE A 164 4.29 5.17 -3.51
CA ILE A 164 3.61 5.67 -2.32
C ILE A 164 3.50 4.57 -1.27
N PHE A 165 3.89 4.90 -0.04
CA PHE A 165 3.71 4.04 1.13
C PHE A 165 2.83 4.79 2.13
N PRO A 166 1.60 4.29 2.38
CA PRO A 166 0.75 4.91 3.39
C PRO A 166 1.34 4.84 4.80
N SER A 167 0.99 5.82 5.64
CA SER A 167 1.34 5.82 7.07
C SER A 167 0.82 4.55 7.76
N VAL A 168 1.67 3.95 8.60
CA VAL A 168 1.31 2.84 9.50
C VAL A 168 0.22 3.27 10.50
N GLU A 169 0.34 4.47 11.08
CA GLU A 169 -0.65 5.06 11.99
C GLU A 169 -1.94 5.45 11.27
N GLY A 170 -1.81 5.87 10.00
CA GLY A 170 -2.93 6.07 9.10
C GLY A 170 -3.74 4.79 8.90
N TYR A 171 -3.12 3.61 8.97
CA TYR A 171 -3.83 2.31 8.96
C TYR A 171 -4.31 1.86 10.36
N GLY A 172 -4.02 2.66 11.39
CA GLY A 172 -4.41 2.42 12.78
C GLY A 172 -3.60 1.35 13.49
N ILE A 173 -2.40 1.00 12.99
CA ILE A 173 -1.53 -0.02 13.60
C ILE A 173 -0.79 0.59 14.80
N VAL A 174 -0.85 -0.10 15.94
CA VAL A 174 -0.10 0.27 17.15
C VAL A 174 1.33 -0.28 17.04
N VAL A 175 2.26 0.53 16.53
CA VAL A 175 3.65 0.11 16.24
C VAL A 175 4.36 -0.46 17.47
N MET A 176 4.24 0.23 18.61
CA MET A 176 4.88 -0.16 19.87
C MET A 176 4.49 -1.57 20.34
N ASP A 177 3.23 -1.97 20.13
CA ASP A 177 2.73 -3.29 20.52
C ASP A 177 3.45 -4.40 19.74
N LEU A 178 3.54 -4.29 18.41
CA LEU A 178 4.21 -5.32 17.62
C LEU A 178 5.72 -5.30 17.81
N ALA A 179 6.35 -4.12 17.90
CA ALA A 179 7.78 -4.01 18.19
C ALA A 179 8.14 -4.74 19.48
N SER A 180 7.37 -4.51 20.57
CA SER A 180 7.55 -5.20 21.85
C SER A 180 7.38 -6.72 21.73
N LYS A 181 6.31 -7.19 21.06
CA LYS A 181 6.06 -8.63 20.86
C LYS A 181 7.18 -9.34 20.07
N THR A 182 7.84 -8.62 19.17
CA THR A 182 8.93 -9.16 18.35
C THR A 182 10.34 -8.91 18.92
N GLY A 183 10.44 -8.21 20.06
CA GLY A 183 11.72 -7.88 20.69
C GLY A 183 12.51 -6.78 19.99
N LEU A 184 11.87 -5.94 19.17
CA LEU A 184 12.52 -4.78 18.55
C LEU A 184 12.49 -3.56 19.47
N SER A 185 13.53 -2.73 19.32
CA SER A 185 13.67 -1.49 20.08
C SER A 185 12.79 -0.40 19.47
N TYR A 186 11.70 -0.02 20.17
CA TYR A 186 10.87 1.11 19.77
C TYR A 186 11.60 2.46 19.92
N ASN A 187 12.49 2.57 20.91
CA ASN A 187 13.33 3.72 21.17
C ASN A 187 14.77 3.24 21.37
N ASN A 188 15.73 3.93 20.74
CA ASN A 188 17.14 3.55 20.69
C ASN A 188 18.06 4.51 21.47
N GLY A 189 17.50 5.24 22.44
CA GLY A 189 18.24 6.12 23.34
C GLY A 189 17.94 7.61 23.13
N PRO A 190 18.49 8.47 24.01
CA PRO A 190 18.33 9.92 23.89
C PRO A 190 18.92 10.41 22.57
N GLU A 191 18.33 11.49 22.03
CA GLU A 191 18.78 12.12 20.78
C GLU A 191 18.80 11.18 19.57
N THR A 192 17.96 10.15 19.55
CA THR A 192 17.73 9.30 18.37
C THR A 192 16.28 9.37 17.93
N VAL A 193 16.04 9.15 16.64
CA VAL A 193 14.71 8.84 16.11
C VAL A 193 14.72 7.45 15.50
N THR A 194 13.69 6.68 15.81
CA THR A 194 13.42 5.37 15.22
C THR A 194 12.17 5.45 14.37
N TYR A 195 12.29 5.08 13.10
CA TYR A 195 11.14 4.96 12.20
C TYR A 195 10.87 3.50 11.87
N PHE A 196 9.61 3.17 11.62
CA PHE A 196 9.16 1.82 11.32
C PHE A 196 8.39 1.76 10.00
N SER A 197 8.63 0.68 9.25
CA SER A 197 7.84 0.30 8.09
C SER A 197 7.36 -1.13 8.21
N PHE A 198 6.22 -1.41 7.59
CA PHE A 198 5.54 -2.69 7.64
C PHE A 198 5.31 -3.19 6.22
N VAL A 199 5.81 -4.39 5.93
CA VAL A 199 5.55 -5.09 4.68
C VAL A 199 4.64 -6.27 4.97
N LEU A 200 3.39 -6.17 4.53
CA LEU A 200 2.38 -7.22 4.66
C LEU A 200 2.32 -8.00 3.35
N PHE A 201 2.39 -9.32 3.45
CA PHE A 201 2.48 -10.20 2.30
C PHE A 201 1.75 -11.52 2.54
N GLN A 202 1.29 -12.11 1.45
CA GLN A 202 0.54 -13.36 1.51
C GLN A 202 1.49 -14.52 1.83
N SER A 203 0.95 -15.58 2.42
CA SER A 203 1.51 -16.90 2.13
C SER A 203 1.17 -17.23 0.66
N PRO A 204 2.06 -17.83 -0.13
CA PRO A 204 1.91 -17.97 -1.58
C PRO A 204 0.63 -18.65 -2.08
N PHE A 205 -0.24 -19.17 -1.20
CA PHE A 205 -1.52 -19.74 -1.57
C PHE A 205 -2.62 -19.42 -0.56
N ARG A 206 -3.10 -18.17 -0.55
CA ARG A 206 -4.52 -17.98 -0.25
C ARG A 206 -5.25 -18.38 -1.53
N LYS A 207 -6.17 -19.36 -1.46
CA LYS A 207 -7.17 -19.53 -2.53
C LYS A 207 -7.74 -18.14 -2.79
N GLU A 208 -7.70 -17.72 -4.05
CA GLU A 208 -8.34 -16.51 -4.52
C GLU A 208 -9.82 -16.57 -4.11
N ASN A 209 -10.12 -16.11 -2.90
CA ASN A 209 -11.47 -15.81 -2.52
C ASN A 209 -11.72 -14.47 -3.19
N ARG A 210 -12.05 -14.54 -4.49
CA ARG A 210 -12.70 -13.43 -5.18
C ARG A 210 -13.82 -13.00 -4.24
N TYR A 211 -13.68 -11.80 -3.70
CA TYR A 211 -14.77 -11.09 -3.11
C TYR A 211 -15.80 -10.90 -4.22
N GLU A 212 -16.74 -11.83 -4.34
CA GLU A 212 -17.97 -11.60 -5.09
C GLU A 212 -18.78 -10.59 -4.27
N PRO A 213 -19.14 -9.43 -4.82
CA PRO A 213 -19.98 -8.48 -4.11
C PRO A 213 -21.31 -9.16 -3.79
N ASP A 214 -21.69 -9.02 -2.53
CA ASP A 214 -22.81 -9.63 -1.84
C ASP A 214 -23.95 -10.11 -2.75
N HIS A 215 -24.19 -11.41 -2.68
CA HIS A 215 -25.31 -12.15 -3.25
C HIS A 215 -26.68 -11.77 -2.62
N PHE A 216 -26.81 -10.53 -2.12
CA PHE A 216 -28.04 -9.96 -1.58
C PHE A 216 -28.89 -9.29 -2.67
N PHE A 217 -28.28 -8.80 -3.75
CA PHE A 217 -29.04 -8.15 -4.83
C PHE A 217 -29.79 -9.16 -5.71
N HIS A 218 -29.23 -10.37 -5.92
CA HIS A 218 -29.87 -11.37 -6.79
C HIS A 218 -30.97 -12.20 -6.10
N SER A 219 -30.95 -12.29 -4.76
CA SER A 219 -32.05 -12.92 -4.00
C SER A 219 -33.26 -11.99 -3.90
N PHE A 220 -33.05 -10.67 -3.79
CA PHE A 220 -34.14 -9.69 -3.79
C PHE A 220 -34.83 -9.61 -5.17
N CYS A 221 -34.07 -9.64 -6.27
CA CYS A 221 -34.65 -9.68 -7.62
C CYS A 221 -35.41 -10.99 -7.92
N ARG A 222 -34.95 -12.15 -7.42
CA ARG A 222 -35.68 -13.43 -7.57
C ARG A 222 -36.91 -13.55 -6.66
N ALA A 223 -36.87 -12.96 -5.46
CA ALA A 223 -38.01 -12.97 -4.53
C ALA A 223 -39.15 -12.01 -4.94
N LEU A 224 -38.83 -10.94 -5.69
CA LEU A 224 -39.85 -10.05 -6.27
C LEU A 224 -40.44 -10.57 -7.58
N ALA A 225 -39.68 -11.37 -8.34
CA ALA A 225 -40.17 -11.99 -9.59
C ALA A 225 -41.16 -13.16 -9.36
N SER A 226 -41.21 -13.75 -8.17
CA SER A 226 -42.11 -14.88 -7.85
C SER A 226 -43.43 -14.47 -7.18
N ARG A 227 -43.66 -13.18 -6.93
CA ARG A 227 -44.87 -12.69 -6.22
C ARG A 227 -45.77 -11.72 -6.99
N PHE A 228 -45.52 -11.47 -8.27
CA PHE A 228 -46.40 -10.67 -9.12
C PHE A 228 -46.83 -11.41 -10.41
N HIS A 229 -47.44 -12.59 -10.25
CA HIS A 229 -48.30 -13.18 -11.27
C HIS A 229 -49.75 -12.68 -11.11
N ARG A 230 -50.00 -11.36 -11.11
CA ARG A 230 -51.37 -10.85 -11.27
C ARG A 230 -51.52 -9.36 -11.57
N PHE A 231 -50.63 -8.73 -12.34
CA PHE A 231 -50.98 -7.46 -12.97
C PHE A 231 -50.43 -7.39 -14.40
N ARG A 232 -51.35 -7.45 -15.35
CA ARG A 232 -51.11 -7.31 -16.79
C ARG A 232 -51.04 -5.82 -17.09
N PHE A 233 -49.84 -5.26 -17.22
CA PHE A 233 -49.64 -3.94 -17.76
C PHE A 233 -49.32 -4.03 -19.26
N PRO A 234 -49.95 -3.20 -20.12
CA PRO A 234 -49.73 -3.23 -21.56
C PRO A 234 -48.32 -2.70 -21.90
N CYS A 235 -47.63 -3.44 -22.78
CA CYS A 235 -46.33 -3.10 -23.35
C CYS A 235 -46.49 -1.92 -24.34
N PRO A 236 -45.78 -0.79 -24.17
CA PRO A 236 -45.69 0.23 -25.21
C PRO A 236 -44.62 -0.18 -26.23
N GLN A 237 -45.05 -0.42 -27.47
CA GLN A 237 -44.16 -0.65 -28.59
C GLN A 237 -43.40 0.64 -28.94
N GLY A 238 -42.14 0.74 -28.54
CA GLY A 238 -41.22 1.82 -28.93
C GLY A 238 -40.00 1.25 -29.63
N LYS A 239 -39.88 1.48 -30.94
CA LYS A 239 -38.79 1.02 -31.80
C LYS A 239 -37.45 1.63 -31.37
N ILE A 240 -36.47 0.78 -31.06
CA ILE A 240 -35.06 1.18 -30.87
C ILE A 240 -34.45 1.47 -32.24
N GLN A 241 -34.13 2.74 -32.53
CA GLN A 241 -33.30 3.12 -33.68
C GLN A 241 -31.83 3.22 -33.26
N ARG A 242 -30.97 2.49 -33.99
CA ARG A 242 -29.50 2.57 -33.90
C ARG A 242 -29.00 3.88 -34.54
N PRO A 243 -28.03 4.60 -33.96
CA PRO A 243 -27.48 5.78 -34.61
C PRO A 243 -26.53 5.39 -35.75
N LYS A 244 -26.77 5.98 -36.93
CA LYS A 244 -25.92 5.86 -38.14
C LYS A 244 -24.67 6.73 -38.01
N LYS A 245 -23.51 6.17 -38.36
CA LYS A 245 -22.28 6.91 -38.67
C LYS A 245 -22.51 7.89 -39.83
N LYS A 246 -22.06 9.14 -39.70
CA LYS A 246 -21.69 10.01 -40.82
C LYS A 246 -20.37 10.71 -40.48
N GLY A 247 -19.46 10.69 -41.45
CA GLY A 247 -18.10 11.18 -41.33
C GLY A 247 -17.91 12.66 -41.65
N SER A 248 -16.69 13.09 -41.36
CA SER A 248 -15.87 14.17 -41.95
C SER A 248 -16.56 15.47 -42.37
N HIS A 249 -16.15 16.57 -41.74
CA HIS A 249 -15.52 17.69 -42.46
C HIS A 249 -14.64 18.52 -41.51
N SER A 250 -13.46 18.84 -42.02
CA SER A 250 -12.48 19.81 -41.54
C SER A 250 -13.05 21.23 -41.50
N LEU A 251 -12.62 22.06 -40.53
CA LEU A 251 -11.85 23.30 -40.75
C LEU A 251 -11.83 24.22 -39.51
N LEU A 252 -10.64 24.79 -39.30
CA LEU A 252 -10.31 26.08 -38.67
C LEU A 252 -10.09 26.16 -37.14
N ARG A 253 -8.79 26.30 -36.82
CA ARG A 253 -8.23 26.94 -35.62
C ARG A 253 -8.52 28.44 -35.63
N PRO A 254 -8.64 29.06 -34.44
CA PRO A 254 -7.66 30.06 -33.99
C PRO A 254 -7.31 29.82 -32.49
N GLY A 255 -6.10 30.03 -31.96
CA GLY A 255 -5.18 31.13 -32.18
C GLY A 255 -5.18 32.08 -30.98
N TRP A 256 -4.54 31.71 -29.87
CA TRP A 256 -4.13 32.61 -28.76
C TRP A 256 -2.74 32.13 -28.30
N ARG A 257 -1.67 32.65 -28.91
CA ARG A 257 -0.86 33.81 -28.49
C ARG A 257 -0.25 33.66 -27.10
N HIS A 258 1.05 33.38 -27.14
CA HIS A 258 2.07 33.67 -26.14
C HIS A 258 2.00 35.10 -25.62
N LEU A 259 2.35 35.28 -24.34
CA LEU A 259 3.00 36.46 -23.75
C LEU A 259 3.56 36.06 -22.36
N PRO A 260 4.56 36.77 -21.82
CA PRO A 260 5.89 36.20 -21.62
C PRO A 260 6.35 36.16 -20.16
N LEU A 261 7.46 35.46 -19.97
CA LEU A 261 8.34 35.53 -18.81
C LEU A 261 8.74 36.98 -18.50
N SER A 262 8.37 37.48 -17.33
CA SER A 262 8.99 38.66 -16.72
C SER A 262 9.79 38.24 -15.50
N GLY A 263 11.11 38.28 -15.62
CA GLY A 263 12.04 38.10 -14.52
C GLY A 263 12.06 39.32 -13.60
N HIS A 264 12.14 39.08 -12.29
CA HIS A 264 12.54 40.07 -11.30
C HIS A 264 13.30 39.41 -10.13
N ARG A 265 14.62 39.59 -10.16
CA ARG A 265 15.53 39.88 -9.03
C ARG A 265 16.57 40.87 -9.59
N PRO A 266 17.25 41.71 -8.79
CA PRO A 266 17.53 41.56 -7.36
C PRO A 266 17.31 42.83 -6.50
N GLY A 267 17.21 42.65 -5.18
CA GLY A 267 17.37 43.72 -4.19
C GLY A 267 18.31 43.25 -3.09
N LYS A 268 19.54 43.79 -3.10
CA LYS A 268 20.44 43.85 -1.94
C LYS A 268 19.94 45.00 -1.04
N GLY A 269 20.00 44.82 0.26
CA GLY A 269 19.81 45.88 1.26
C GLY A 269 20.35 45.39 2.59
N ASP A 270 21.50 45.97 2.95
CA ASP A 270 22.14 46.19 4.26
C ASP A 270 22.27 45.04 5.28
#